data_AF-A0A508X945-F1
#
_entry.id   AF-A0A508X945-F1
#
_cell.length_a   1.000
_cell.length_b   1.000
_cell.length_c   1.000
_cell.angle_alpha   90.00
_cell.angle_beta   90.00
_cell.angle_gamma   90.00
#
_symmetry.space_group_name_H-M   'P 1'
#
loop_
_entity.id
_entity.type
_entity.pdbx_description
1 polymer ?
#
loop_
_entity_poly.entity_id
_entity_poly.type
_entity_poly.pdbx_seq_one_letter_code
_entity_poly.pdbx_strand_id
1 'polypeptide(L)'
;MFLLLPPDRLSTYSRWLRLLVTQSLADMARPTIPGLPVLYLLDEFAALGHLASIERAMGLMAGDGVQLWPILQDIHQLRAT
;
A
#
# COMPACT_ATOMS: atom_id res chain seq x y z
N MET A 1 5.07 -6.81 -9.97
CA MET A 1 6.03 -7.17 -8.90
C MET A 1 5.25 -7.86 -7.80
N PHE A 2 5.80 -8.91 -7.18
CA PHE A 2 5.16 -9.61 -6.07
C PHE A 2 6.07 -9.60 -4.85
N LEU A 3 5.53 -9.25 -3.69
CA LEU A 3 6.20 -9.34 -2.40
C LEU A 3 5.53 -10.48 -1.63
N LEU A 4 6.24 -11.59 -1.46
CA LEU A 4 5.72 -12.79 -0.82
C LEU A 4 6.35 -12.93 0.57
N LEU A 5 5.53 -12.92 1.61
CA LEU A 5 5.97 -13.14 2.99
C LEU A 5 5.12 -14.22 3.67
N PRO A 6 5.74 -15.13 4.43
CA PRO A 6 5.01 -15.99 5.34
C PRO A 6 4.22 -15.15 6.37
N PRO A 7 2.95 -15.50 6.68
CA PRO A 7 2.11 -14.72 7.60
C PRO A 7 2.74 -14.53 8.98
N ASP A 8 3.44 -15.55 9.49
CA ASP A 8 4.15 -15.54 10.77
C ASP A 8 5.30 -14.53 10.84
N ARG A 9 5.81 -14.08 9.67
CA ARG A 9 6.92 -13.12 9.58
C ARG A 9 6.47 -11.72 9.22
N LEU A 10 5.19 -11.51 8.98
CA LEU A 10 4.66 -10.24 8.49
C LEU A 10 4.88 -9.11 9.50
N SER A 11 4.74 -9.39 10.80
CA SER A 11 5.07 -8.44 11.88
C SER A 11 6.56 -8.06 11.88
N THR A 12 7.44 -9.05 11.70
CA THR A 12 8.90 -8.87 11.69
C THR A 12 9.36 -8.00 10.53
N TYR A 13 8.77 -8.20 9.35
CA TYR A 13 9.13 -7.45 8.13
C TYR A 13 8.22 -6.27 7.82
N SER A 14 7.24 -5.95 8.69
CA SER A 14 6.29 -4.86 8.47
C SER A 14 7.00 -3.54 8.17
N ARG A 15 8.07 -3.21 8.90
CA ARG A 15 8.85 -1.98 8.64
C ARG A 15 9.46 -1.95 7.23
N TRP A 16 10.00 -3.07 6.75
CA TRP A 16 10.57 -3.17 5.41
C TRP A 16 9.48 -3.08 4.33
N LEU A 17 8.35 -3.76 4.54
CA LEU A 17 7.23 -3.73 3.63
C LEU A 17 6.62 -2.32 3.51
N ARG A 18 6.47 -1.61 4.64
CA ARG A 18 6.05 -0.21 4.69
C ARG A 18 6.99 0.68 3.88
N LEU A 19 8.30 0.51 4.02
CA LEU A 19 9.29 1.28 3.24
C LEU A 19 9.15 1.04 1.74
N LEU A 20 9.01 -0.22 1.31
CA LEU A 20 8.86 -0.53 -0.11
C LEU A 20 7.58 0.09 -0.70
N VAL A 21 6.44 -0.06 -0.03
CA VAL A 21 5.16 0.46 -0.51
C VAL A 21 5.15 2.00 -0.52
N THR A 22 5.67 2.63 0.52
CA THR A 22 5.74 4.11 0.59
C THR A 22 6.67 4.67 -0.48
N GLN A 23 7.83 4.05 -0.70
CA GLN A 23 8.76 4.49 -1.75
C GLN A 23 8.18 4.30 -3.15
N SER A 24 7.53 3.16 -3.42
CA SER A 24 6.91 2.94 -4.73
C SER A 24 5.76 3.91 -5.00
N LEU A 25 4.97 4.27 -3.98
CA LEU A 25 3.93 5.29 -4.13
C LEU A 25 4.52 6.69 -4.35
N ALA A 26 5.59 7.04 -3.64
CA ALA A 26 6.30 8.31 -3.86
C ALA A 26 6.85 8.41 -5.29
N ASP A 27 7.28 7.27 -5.84
CA ASP A 27 7.77 7.17 -7.21
C ASP A 27 6.67 7.41 -8.26
N MET A 28 5.44 6.99 -7.96
CA MET A 28 4.25 7.23 -8.79
C MET A 28 3.74 8.68 -8.72
N ALA A 29 4.09 9.43 -7.67
CA ALA A 29 3.70 10.84 -7.53
C ALA A 29 4.56 11.80 -8.39
N ARG A 30 5.48 11.27 -9.21
CA ARG A 30 6.33 12.06 -10.11
C ARG A 30 5.54 12.52 -11.36
N PRO A 31 5.97 13.59 -12.06
CA PRO A 31 5.19 14.21 -13.14
C PRO A 31 4.92 13.30 -14.35
N THR A 32 5.66 12.19 -14.48
CA THR A 32 5.52 11.25 -15.58
C THR A 32 4.44 10.22 -15.24
N ILE A 33 3.23 10.47 -15.72
CA ILE A 33 2.14 9.49 -15.63
C ILE A 33 2.51 8.27 -16.50
N PRO A 34 2.49 7.05 -15.95
CA PRO A 34 2.79 5.86 -16.73
C PRO A 34 1.73 5.62 -17.80
N GLY A 35 2.16 5.06 -18.95
CA GLY A 35 1.26 4.79 -20.08
C GLY A 35 0.17 3.74 -19.81
N LEU A 36 0.25 3.03 -18.68
CA LEU A 36 -0.76 2.09 -18.20
C LEU A 36 -0.97 2.28 -16.69
N PRO A 37 -2.20 2.09 -16.19
CA PRO A 37 -2.48 2.14 -14.76
C PRO A 37 -1.68 1.07 -14.00
N VAL A 38 -1.15 1.44 -12.83
CA VAL A 38 -0.42 0.57 -11.91
C VAL A 38 -1.33 0.20 -10.74
N LEU A 39 -1.65 -1.09 -10.63
CA LEU A 39 -2.44 -1.64 -9.53
C LEU A 39 -1.56 -2.05 -8.37
N TYR A 40 -1.87 -1.50 -7.19
CA TYR A 40 -1.35 -1.89 -5.89
C TYR A 40 -2.40 -2.74 -5.19
N LEU A 41 -2.12 -4.04 -5.07
CA LEU A 41 -2.93 -4.97 -4.28
C LEU A 41 -2.22 -5.20 -2.95
N LEU A 42 -2.85 -4.75 -1.86
CA LEU A 42 -2.31 -4.85 -0.51
C LEU A 42 -3.17 -5.83 0.28
N ASP A 43 -2.79 -7.10 0.23
CA ASP A 43 -3.36 -8.11 1.13
C ASP A 43 -2.90 -7.84 2.56
N GLU A 44 -3.76 -8.16 3.54
CA GLU A 44 -3.51 -7.91 4.96
C GLU A 44 -3.12 -6.46 5.27
N PHE A 45 -3.83 -5.49 4.67
CA PHE A 45 -3.52 -4.08 4.77
C PHE A 45 -3.40 -3.58 6.23
N ALA A 46 -4.24 -4.11 7.13
CA ALA A 46 -4.23 -3.74 8.54
C ALA A 46 -2.88 -3.96 9.23
N ALA A 47 -2.10 -4.94 8.80
CA ALA A 47 -0.81 -5.25 9.41
C ALA A 47 0.32 -4.27 9.03
N LEU A 48 0.06 -3.38 8.05
CA LEU A 48 0.93 -2.24 7.76
C LEU A 48 0.68 -1.05 8.70
N GLY A 49 -0.41 -1.09 9.47
CA GLY A 49 -0.87 0.01 10.31
C GLY A 49 -1.14 1.30 9.51
N HIS A 50 -1.23 2.42 10.21
CA HIS A 50 -1.46 3.70 9.56
C HIS A 50 -0.27 4.10 8.66
N LEU A 51 -0.60 4.48 7.42
CA LEU A 51 0.34 4.93 6.39
C LEU A 51 -0.24 6.12 5.64
N ALA A 52 0.19 7.33 6.01
CA ALA A 52 -0.26 8.58 5.39
C ALA A 52 -0.05 8.64 3.85
N SER A 53 0.97 7.94 3.32
CA SER A 53 1.20 7.85 1.87
C SER A 53 0.10 7.08 1.15
N ILE A 54 -0.47 6.06 1.80
CA ILE A 54 -1.55 5.25 1.24
C ILE A 54 -2.86 6.03 1.29
N GLU A 55 -3.13 6.73 2.39
CA GLU A 55 -4.30 7.63 2.48
C GLU A 55 -4.27 8.70 1.40
N ARG A 56 -3.10 9.32 1.18
CA ARG A 56 -2.90 10.27 0.09
C ARG A 56 -3.12 9.62 -1.28
N ALA A 57 -2.62 8.40 -1.49
CA ALA A 57 -2.81 7.68 -2.74
C ALA A 57 -4.28 7.38 -3.02
N MET A 58 -5.04 6.94 -2.01
CA MET A 58 -6.49 6.71 -2.13
C MET A 58 -7.25 7.99 -2.49
N GLY A 59 -6.87 9.13 -1.93
CA GLY A 59 -7.58 10.39 -2.13
C GLY A 59 -7.20 11.15 -3.41
N LEU A 60 -5.94 11.06 -3.85
CA LEU A 60 -5.40 11.99 -4.86
C LEU A 60 -4.78 11.31 -6.08
N MET A 61 -4.31 10.07 -5.98
CA MET A 61 -3.48 9.46 -7.02
C MET A 61 -4.25 8.60 -8.04
N ALA A 62 -5.58 8.50 -7.90
CA ALA A 62 -6.42 7.80 -8.88
C ALA A 62 -6.29 8.40 -10.29
N GLY A 63 -6.05 9.72 -10.39
CA GLY A 63 -5.81 10.41 -11.65
C GLY A 63 -4.39 10.26 -12.21
N ASP A 64 -3.43 9.86 -11.37
CA ASP A 64 -2.00 9.72 -11.71
C ASP A 64 -1.66 8.30 -12.20
N GLY A 65 -2.68 7.52 -12.57
CA GLY A 65 -2.51 6.14 -13.02
C GLY A 65 -2.26 5.15 -11.88
N VAL A 66 -2.51 5.50 -10.60
CA VAL A 66 -2.46 4.57 -9.47
C VAL A 66 -3.84 3.99 -9.21
N GLN A 67 -3.94 2.68 -9.10
CA GLN A 67 -5.11 1.97 -8.57
C GLN A 67 -4.69 1.28 -7.27
N LEU A 68 -5.44 1.47 -6.19
CA LEU A 68 -5.08 0.96 -4.86
C LEU A 68 -6.22 0.14 -4.30
N TRP A 69 -5.96 -1.15 -4.08
CA TRP A 69 -6.92 -2.14 -3.56
C TRP A 69 -6.40 -2.69 -2.23
N PRO A 70 -6.71 -2.02 -1.09
CA PRO A 70 -6.41 -2.54 0.23
C PRO A 70 -7.44 -3.60 0.62
N ILE A 71 -6.97 -4.81 0.94
CA ILE A 71 -7.81 -5.91 1.40
C ILE A 71 -7.70 -6.02 2.91
N LEU A 72 -8.85 -6.05 3.58
CA LEU A 72 -8.98 -6.14 5.03
C LEU A 72 -9.65 -7.47 5.36
N GLN A 73 -9.00 -8.28 6.21
CA GLN A 73 -9.62 -9.51 6.70
C GLN A 73 -10.61 -9.26 7.83
N ASP A 74 -10.36 -8.22 8.65
CA ASP A 74 -11.24 -7.83 9.74
C ASP A 74 -11.33 -6.29 9.87
N ILE A 75 -12.56 -5.77 9.80
CA ILE A 75 -12.85 -4.34 9.92
C ILE A 75 -12.55 -3.78 11.32
N HIS A 76 -12.53 -4.63 12.34
CA HIS A 76 -12.21 -4.23 13.71
C HIS A 76 -10.76 -3.81 13.87
N GLN A 77 -9.85 -4.28 13.00
CA GLN A 77 -8.43 -3.93 13.04
C GLN A 77 -8.17 -2.46 12.66
N LEU A 78 -9.03 -1.87 11.82
CA LEU A 78 -8.94 -0.44 11.48
C LEU A 78 -9.23 0.49 12.67
N ARG A 79 -9.91 0.00 13.72
CA ARG A 79 -10.27 0.79 14.91
C ARG A 79 -9.25 0.66 16.04
N ALA A 80 -8.35 -0.31 15.97
CA ALA A 80 -7.39 -0.61 17.02
C ALA A 80 -6.04 0.12 16.86
N THR A 81 -5.92 0.99 15.84
CA THR A 81 -4.72 1.80 15.56
C THR A 81 -4.97 3.24 15.96
#